data_AF-A0A321LU07-F1
#
_entry.id   AF-A0A321LU07-F1
#
_cell.length_a   1.000
_cell.length_b   1.000
_cell.length_c   1.000
_cell.angle_alpha   90.00
_cell.angle_beta   90.00
_cell.angle_gamma   90.00
#
_symmetry.space_group_name_H-M   'P 1'
#
loop_
_entity.id
_entity.type
_entity.pdbx_description
1 polymer ?
#
loop_
_entity_poly.entity_id
_entity_poly.type
_entity_poly.pdbx_seq_one_letter_code
_entity_poly.pdbx_strand_id
1 'polypeptide(L)'
;MYASVEDVPPYEWKTPLQRSIQILKRHRDVMFRENPAVAPISMIITNLAAHAYKSERDLWAALTSIVEGMPKFVRTTRPRVPNPADPAEDYADRWAKNPFLESNFWSWHTQVSADLEALALGIEDRKVGSLVRRIFSIDLKRDELSRFENMAPVIQVARSAPAISIPYAPRPWGKSCKKP
;
A
#
# COMPACT_ATOMS: atom_id res chain seq x y z
N MET A 1 -9.04 19.32 -44.98
CA MET A 1 -8.71 17.91 -44.67
C MET A 1 -8.69 17.77 -43.16
N TYR A 2 -9.58 16.95 -42.62
CA TYR A 2 -9.66 16.66 -41.19
C TYR A 2 -8.49 15.75 -40.83
N ALA A 3 -7.62 16.18 -39.92
CA ALA A 3 -6.66 15.27 -39.31
C ALA A 3 -7.42 14.43 -38.28
N SER A 4 -7.69 13.18 -38.63
CA SER A 4 -8.08 12.15 -37.68
C SER A 4 -6.98 12.05 -36.63
N VAL A 5 -7.29 12.42 -35.39
CA VAL A 5 -6.45 12.09 -34.24
C VAL A 5 -6.98 10.76 -33.72
N GLU A 6 -6.56 9.67 -34.36
CA GLU A 6 -6.81 8.32 -33.89
C GLU A 6 -5.93 8.02 -32.66
N ASP A 7 -6.62 7.47 -31.65
CA ASP A 7 -6.23 6.67 -30.50
C ASP A 7 -5.30 7.22 -29.41
N VAL A 8 -5.94 7.50 -28.26
CA VAL A 8 -5.35 7.58 -26.92
C VAL A 8 -4.76 6.20 -26.55
N PRO A 9 -3.44 6.04 -26.36
CA PRO A 9 -2.84 4.76 -26.00
C PRO A 9 -2.66 4.63 -24.48
N PRO A 10 -2.15 3.47 -24.04
CA PRO A 10 -2.84 2.39 -23.35
C PRO A 10 -3.16 2.69 -21.87
N TYR A 11 -4.18 2.02 -21.32
CA TYR A 11 -4.50 2.02 -19.88
C TYR A 11 -3.23 1.80 -19.02
N GLU A 12 -2.73 2.83 -18.34
CA GLU A 12 -1.56 2.72 -17.44
C GLU A 12 -1.88 1.73 -16.31
N TRP A 13 -1.33 0.51 -16.38
CA TRP A 13 -1.39 -0.43 -15.27
C TRP A 13 -0.56 0.09 -14.10
N LYS A 14 -1.21 0.83 -13.19
CA LYS A 14 -0.60 1.25 -11.93
C LYS A 14 -0.19 0.04 -11.10
N THR A 15 1.04 0.05 -10.61
CA THR A 15 1.58 -0.99 -9.73
C THR A 15 0.88 -1.00 -8.37
N PRO A 16 0.93 -2.12 -7.60
CA PRO A 16 0.41 -2.16 -6.23
C PRO A 16 0.95 -1.02 -5.36
N LEU A 17 2.25 -0.73 -5.42
CA LEU A 17 2.87 0.40 -4.72
C LEU A 17 2.22 1.75 -5.10
N GLN A 18 2.09 2.04 -6.40
CA GLN A 18 1.52 3.30 -6.87
C GLN A 18 0.07 3.47 -6.42
N ARG A 19 -0.73 2.39 -6.45
CA ARG A 19 -2.11 2.40 -5.97
C ARG A 19 -2.17 2.57 -4.45
N SER A 20 -1.32 1.89 -3.69
CA SER A 20 -1.24 2.06 -2.23
C SER A 20 -0.92 3.51 -1.86
N ILE A 21 0.07 4.13 -2.52
CA ILE A 21 0.39 5.56 -2.31
C ILE A 21 -0.81 6.45 -2.58
N GLN A 22 -1.57 6.21 -3.65
CA GLN A 22 -2.77 6.98 -3.98
C GLN A 22 -3.86 6.84 -2.90
N ILE A 23 -4.08 5.62 -2.42
CA ILE A 23 -5.05 5.34 -1.35
C ILE A 23 -4.65 6.06 -0.06
N LEU A 24 -3.37 5.97 0.33
CA LEU A 24 -2.84 6.62 1.54
C LEU A 24 -2.96 8.15 1.47
N LYS A 25 -2.59 8.74 0.33
CA LYS A 25 -2.75 10.18 0.10
C LYS A 25 -4.22 10.60 0.14
N ARG A 26 -5.12 9.82 -0.45
CA ARG A 26 -6.55 10.08 -0.40
C ARG A 26 -7.08 10.01 1.04
N HIS A 27 -6.70 9.00 1.80
CA HIS A 27 -7.06 8.89 3.22
C HIS A 27 -6.60 10.12 4.00
N ARG A 28 -5.36 10.57 3.77
CA ARG A 28 -4.80 11.81 4.34
C ARG A 28 -5.64 13.03 3.97
N ASP A 29 -5.98 13.19 2.70
CA ASP A 29 -6.75 14.34 2.21
C ASP A 29 -8.17 14.37 2.80
N VAL A 30 -8.78 13.20 3.03
CA VAL A 30 -10.09 13.09 3.68
C VAL A 30 -10.01 13.46 5.15
N MET A 31 -9.04 12.90 5.89
CA MET A 31 -8.88 13.16 7.32
C MET A 31 -8.58 14.62 7.64
N PHE A 32 -7.83 15.31 6.78
CA PHE A 32 -7.44 16.71 6.97
C PHE A 32 -8.19 17.68 6.04
N ARG A 33 -9.36 17.30 5.52
CA ARG A 33 -10.13 18.15 4.59
C ARG A 33 -10.37 19.57 5.11
N GLU A 34 -10.70 19.67 6.40
CA GLU A 34 -10.97 20.96 7.06
C GLU A 34 -9.69 21.69 7.46
N ASN A 35 -8.58 20.98 7.64
CA ASN A 35 -7.30 21.53 8.12
C ASN A 35 -6.10 21.03 7.29
N PRO A 36 -6.04 21.32 5.98
CA PRO A 36 -5.01 20.75 5.10
C PRO A 36 -3.58 21.25 5.42
N ALA A 37 -3.46 22.40 6.07
CA ALA A 37 -2.17 23.02 6.40
C ALA A 37 -1.35 22.23 7.43
N VAL A 38 -2.02 21.40 8.25
CA VAL A 38 -1.40 20.60 9.31
C VAL A 38 -1.31 19.12 8.95
N ALA A 39 -1.71 18.76 7.72
CA ALA A 39 -1.72 17.40 7.23
C ALA A 39 -0.30 16.90 6.94
N PRO A 40 -0.03 15.58 7.07
CA PRO A 40 1.23 15.00 6.64
C PRO A 40 1.55 15.34 5.19
N ILE A 41 2.79 15.72 4.89
CA ILE A 41 3.15 16.07 3.51
C ILE A 41 3.18 14.81 2.63
N SER A 42 2.78 14.98 1.36
CA SER A 42 2.70 13.86 0.40
C SER A 42 4.03 13.12 0.25
N MET A 43 5.15 13.84 0.34
CA MET A 43 6.48 13.28 0.11
C MET A 43 6.92 12.35 1.25
N ILE A 44 6.57 12.66 2.50
CA ILE A 44 6.78 11.75 3.64
C ILE A 44 6.04 10.44 3.38
N ILE A 45 4.74 10.49 3.02
CA ILE A 45 3.94 9.29 2.74
C ILE A 45 4.55 8.48 1.60
N THR A 46 4.92 9.15 0.51
CA THR A 46 5.45 8.50 -0.70
C THR A 46 6.79 7.81 -0.41
N ASN A 47 7.69 8.50 0.28
CA ASN A 47 9.01 8.01 0.62
C ASN A 47 8.94 6.80 1.58
N LEU A 48 8.20 6.95 2.68
CA LEU A 48 8.06 5.85 3.64
C LEU A 48 7.35 4.63 3.03
N ALA A 49 6.35 4.85 2.17
CA ALA A 49 5.69 3.76 1.45
C ALA A 49 6.64 3.02 0.50
N ALA A 50 7.49 3.75 -0.23
CA ALA A 50 8.48 3.16 -1.12
C ALA A 50 9.49 2.29 -0.35
N HIS A 51 9.93 2.74 0.83
CA HIS A 51 10.84 1.96 1.68
C HIS A 51 10.18 0.73 2.32
N ALA A 52 8.89 0.84 2.69
CA ALA A 52 8.17 -0.24 3.35
C ALA A 52 7.66 -1.34 2.40
N TYR A 53 7.53 -1.04 1.10
CA TYR A 53 7.03 -1.97 0.10
C TYR A 53 8.01 -3.10 -0.19
N LYS A 54 7.53 -4.35 -0.24
CA LYS A 54 8.34 -5.57 -0.41
C LYS A 54 8.05 -6.30 -1.71
N SER A 55 7.61 -5.57 -2.74
CA SER A 55 7.27 -6.12 -4.06
C SER A 55 6.04 -7.05 -4.05
N GLU A 56 5.07 -6.78 -3.17
CA GLU A 56 3.80 -7.50 -3.13
C GLU A 56 3.03 -7.33 -4.45
N ARG A 57 2.48 -8.44 -4.97
CA ARG A 57 1.74 -8.47 -6.24
C ARG A 57 0.27 -8.08 -6.09
N ASP A 58 -0.27 -8.25 -4.89
CA ASP A 58 -1.65 -7.91 -4.53
C ASP A 58 -1.69 -6.52 -3.87
N LEU A 59 -2.73 -5.75 -4.19
CA LEU A 59 -2.93 -4.41 -3.66
C LEU A 59 -3.20 -4.43 -2.16
N TRP A 60 -4.03 -5.36 -1.68
CA TRP A 60 -4.36 -5.42 -0.25
C TRP A 60 -3.11 -5.76 0.57
N ALA A 61 -2.40 -6.82 0.18
CA ALA A 61 -1.13 -7.19 0.80
C ALA A 61 -0.07 -6.06 0.75
N ALA A 62 0.04 -5.35 -0.38
CA ALA A 62 0.94 -4.20 -0.49
C ALA A 62 0.54 -3.08 0.48
N LEU A 63 -0.73 -2.71 0.50
CA LEU A 63 -1.24 -1.61 1.32
C LEU A 63 -1.06 -1.88 2.82
N THR A 64 -1.43 -3.07 3.30
CA THR A 64 -1.30 -3.43 4.71
C THR A 64 0.17 -3.53 5.11
N SER A 65 1.03 -4.19 4.31
CA SER A 65 2.45 -4.30 4.66
C SER A 65 3.18 -2.94 4.64
N ILE A 66 2.78 -2.04 3.73
CA ILE A 66 3.29 -0.67 3.71
C ILE A 66 2.90 0.09 4.99
N VAL A 67 1.63 0.05 5.39
CA VAL A 67 1.15 0.75 6.59
C VAL A 67 1.81 0.21 7.85
N GLU A 68 1.95 -1.11 7.99
CA GLU A 68 2.66 -1.74 9.10
C GLU A 68 4.17 -1.42 9.11
N GLY A 69 4.78 -1.33 7.93
CA GLY A 69 6.21 -1.18 7.77
C GLY A 69 6.72 0.27 7.88
N MET A 70 5.93 1.25 7.43
CA MET A 70 6.38 2.64 7.29
C MET A 70 6.93 3.29 8.57
N PRO A 71 6.43 3.01 9.80
CA PRO A 71 6.97 3.62 11.02
C PRO A 71 8.45 3.33 11.24
N LYS A 72 8.94 2.18 10.76
CA LYS A 72 10.35 1.74 10.93
C LYS A 72 11.35 2.64 10.19
N PHE A 73 10.87 3.42 9.23
CA PHE A 73 11.70 4.31 8.41
C PHE A 73 11.66 5.77 8.90
N VAL A 74 10.92 6.06 9.98
CA VAL A 74 11.02 7.34 10.69
C VAL A 74 12.14 7.23 11.74
N ARG A 75 13.25 7.94 11.52
CA ARG A 75 14.43 7.89 12.41
C ARG A 75 14.13 8.62 13.72
N THR A 76 14.76 8.20 14.82
CA THR A 76 14.66 8.89 16.12
C THR A 76 15.39 10.23 16.14
N THR A 77 16.44 10.37 15.33
CA THR A 77 17.25 11.59 15.18
C THR A 77 17.12 12.17 13.77
N ARG A 78 17.54 13.42 13.58
CA ARG A 78 17.54 14.03 12.24
C ARG A 78 18.61 13.45 11.32
N PRO A 79 18.36 13.41 10.00
CA PRO A 79 17.05 13.66 9.35
C PRO A 79 16.03 12.58 9.74
N ARG A 80 14.80 12.99 10.10
CA ARG A 80 13.71 12.09 10.52
C ARG A 80 13.25 11.23 9.34
N VAL A 81 13.05 11.84 8.18
CA VAL A 81 12.68 11.19 6.92
C VAL A 81 13.62 11.70 5.82
N PRO A 82 14.79 11.05 5.62
CA PRO A 82 15.79 11.51 4.66
C PRO A 82 15.27 11.45 3.21
N ASN A 83 15.62 12.45 2.40
CA ASN A 83 15.39 12.39 0.96
C ASN A 83 16.32 11.31 0.33
N PRO A 84 15.81 10.35 -0.47
CA PRO A 84 16.64 9.34 -1.10
C PRO A 84 17.67 9.89 -2.09
N ALA A 85 17.39 11.05 -2.70
CA ALA A 85 18.31 11.72 -3.63
C ALA A 85 19.36 12.59 -2.93
N ASP A 86 19.03 13.13 -1.76
CA ASP A 86 19.95 13.89 -0.90
C ASP A 86 19.72 13.50 0.57
N PRO A 87 20.47 12.52 1.11
CA PRO A 87 20.28 12.06 2.48
C PRO A 87 20.55 13.10 3.57
N ALA A 88 21.10 14.28 3.23
CA ALA A 88 21.23 15.40 4.18
C ALA A 88 19.92 16.20 4.32
N GLU A 89 19.05 16.19 3.31
CA GLU A 89 17.74 16.83 3.35
C GLU A 89 16.72 15.96 4.11
N ASP A 90 15.89 16.61 4.94
CA ASP A 90 14.84 15.97 5.74
C ASP A 90 13.46 16.42 5.24
N TYR A 91 12.64 15.50 4.72
CA TYR A 91 11.25 15.82 4.36
C TYR A 91 10.39 16.19 5.58
N ALA A 92 10.84 15.84 6.79
CA ALA A 92 10.20 16.18 8.05
C ALA A 92 10.88 17.37 8.76
N ASP A 93 11.66 18.21 8.04
CA ASP A 93 12.30 19.40 8.58
C ASP A 93 11.33 20.33 9.35
N ARG A 94 10.09 20.44 8.89
CA ARG A 94 9.04 21.27 9.51
C ARG A 94 8.58 20.75 10.87
N TRP A 95 8.75 19.46 11.18
CA TRP A 95 8.39 18.90 12.50
C TRP A 95 9.21 19.55 13.62
N ALA A 96 10.45 19.96 13.31
CA ALA A 96 11.30 20.76 14.19
C ALA A 96 10.66 22.04 14.71
N LYS A 97 9.96 22.73 13.81
CA LYS A 97 9.41 24.07 14.01
C LYS A 97 8.02 23.99 14.59
N ASN A 98 7.30 22.91 14.29
CA ASN A 98 5.96 22.65 14.77
C ASN A 98 5.78 21.14 15.08
N PRO A 99 5.96 20.73 16.35
CA PRO A 99 5.80 19.34 16.79
C PRO A 99 4.40 18.76 16.50
N PHE A 100 3.36 19.59 16.41
CA PHE A 100 2.01 19.13 16.07
C PHE A 100 1.95 18.48 14.68
N LEU A 101 2.84 18.85 13.75
CA LEU A 101 2.90 18.21 12.43
C LEU A 101 3.34 16.74 12.53
N GLU A 102 4.26 16.43 13.44
CA GLU A 102 4.66 15.05 13.71
C GLU A 102 3.53 14.29 14.42
N SER A 103 2.92 14.90 15.44
CA SER A 103 1.76 14.30 16.12
C SER A 103 0.61 14.00 15.14
N ASN A 104 0.36 14.88 14.17
CA ASN A 104 -0.66 14.67 13.15
C ASN A 104 -0.30 13.55 12.17
N PHE A 105 0.98 13.37 11.85
CA PHE A 105 1.43 12.21 11.09
C PHE A 105 1.17 10.91 11.84
N TRP A 106 1.50 10.83 13.12
CA TRP A 106 1.23 9.65 13.92
C TRP A 106 -0.27 9.40 14.14
N SER A 107 -1.05 10.45 14.36
CA SER A 107 -2.52 10.35 14.43
C SER A 107 -3.11 9.81 13.14
N TRP A 108 -2.65 10.31 11.98
CA TRP A 108 -3.06 9.78 10.68
C TRP A 108 -2.66 8.33 10.47
N HIS A 109 -1.44 7.95 10.83
CA HIS A 109 -0.94 6.59 10.69
C HIS A 109 -1.75 5.59 11.53
N THR A 110 -2.04 5.95 12.78
CA THR A 110 -2.92 5.15 13.66
C THR A 110 -4.31 5.02 13.06
N GLN A 111 -4.88 6.13 12.55
CA GLN A 111 -6.22 6.13 11.97
C GLN A 111 -6.31 5.24 10.72
N VAL A 112 -5.35 5.36 9.78
CA VAL A 112 -5.37 4.52 8.57
C VAL A 112 -5.16 3.05 8.89
N SER A 113 -4.36 2.72 9.90
CA SER A 113 -4.19 1.33 10.37
C SER A 113 -5.51 0.76 10.89
N ALA A 114 -6.20 1.50 11.76
CA ALA A 114 -7.50 1.10 12.32
C ALA A 114 -8.59 1.01 11.25
N ASP A 115 -8.61 1.93 10.27
CA ASP A 115 -9.58 1.93 9.19
C ASP A 115 -9.35 0.77 8.20
N LEU A 116 -8.11 0.34 7.96
CA LEU A 116 -7.82 -0.87 7.19
C LEU A 116 -8.28 -2.13 7.92
N GLU A 117 -8.05 -2.23 9.22
CA GLU A 117 -8.57 -3.34 10.03
C GLU A 117 -10.11 -3.38 10.01
N ALA A 118 -10.76 -2.23 10.17
CA ALA A 118 -12.22 -2.12 10.08
C ALA A 118 -12.75 -2.51 8.68
N LEU A 119 -12.03 -2.18 7.61
CA LEU A 119 -12.40 -2.60 6.25
C LEU A 119 -12.31 -4.11 6.07
N ALA A 120 -11.27 -4.76 6.63
CA ALA A 120 -11.14 -6.21 6.59
C ALA A 120 -12.34 -6.89 7.27
N LEU A 121 -12.70 -6.45 8.48
CA LEU A 121 -13.84 -6.97 9.23
C LEU A 121 -15.20 -6.63 8.59
N GLY A 122 -15.32 -5.43 8.03
CA GLY A 122 -16.57 -4.95 7.42
C GLY A 122 -16.95 -5.67 6.12
N ILE A 123 -15.98 -6.30 5.45
CA ILE A 123 -16.25 -7.21 4.33
C ILE A 123 -16.98 -8.46 4.83
N GLU A 124 -16.59 -9.00 5.99
CA GLU A 124 -17.23 -10.17 6.60
C GLU A 124 -18.68 -9.86 7.03
N ASP A 125 -18.90 -8.66 7.56
CA ASP A 125 -20.20 -8.20 8.07
C ASP A 125 -21.15 -7.59 7.01
N ARG A 126 -20.77 -7.60 5.72
CA ARG A 126 -21.50 -6.91 4.62
C ARG A 126 -21.78 -5.42 4.89
N LYS A 127 -20.88 -4.74 5.62
CA LYS A 127 -20.95 -3.30 5.94
C LYS A 127 -19.92 -2.45 5.20
N VAL A 128 -19.22 -3.03 4.22
CA VAL A 128 -18.13 -2.38 3.48
C VAL A 128 -18.52 -1.03 2.86
N GLY A 129 -19.76 -0.88 2.38
CA GLY A 129 -20.22 0.35 1.72
C GLY A 129 -20.21 1.58 2.62
N SER A 130 -20.72 1.44 3.85
CA SER A 130 -20.75 2.56 4.81
C SER A 130 -19.34 2.90 5.30
N LEU A 131 -18.46 1.90 5.43
CA LEU A 131 -17.06 2.10 5.81
C LEU A 131 -16.27 2.84 4.72
N VAL A 132 -16.39 2.43 3.45
CA VAL A 132 -15.70 3.09 2.33
C VAL A 132 -16.15 4.56 2.21
N ARG A 133 -17.45 4.82 2.38
CA ARG A 133 -17.98 6.19 2.41
C ARG A 133 -17.38 7.01 3.54
N ARG A 134 -17.29 6.46 4.74
CA ARG A 134 -16.70 7.13 5.90
C ARG A 134 -15.20 7.42 5.69
N ILE A 135 -14.44 6.41 5.29
CA ILE A 135 -12.97 6.42 5.26
C ILE A 135 -12.44 7.23 4.07
N PHE A 136 -12.99 7.00 2.87
CA PHE A 136 -12.48 7.61 1.64
C PHE A 136 -13.36 8.74 1.10
N SER A 137 -14.53 8.97 1.71
CA SER A 137 -15.57 9.86 1.16
C SER A 137 -15.88 9.50 -0.29
N ILE A 138 -16.08 8.20 -0.53
CA ILE A 138 -16.46 7.63 -1.83
C ILE A 138 -17.79 6.92 -1.64
N ASP A 139 -18.76 7.27 -2.47
CA ASP A 139 -20.02 6.54 -2.57
C ASP A 139 -19.86 5.41 -3.61
N LEU A 140 -19.89 4.16 -3.13
CA LEU A 140 -19.90 2.99 -4.01
C LEU A 140 -21.28 2.82 -4.63
N LYS A 141 -21.32 2.54 -5.94
CA LYS A 141 -22.58 2.22 -6.62
C LYS A 141 -23.05 0.81 -6.26
N ARG A 142 -24.34 0.54 -6.49
CA ARG A 142 -24.98 -0.74 -6.12
C ARG A 142 -24.31 -1.96 -6.76
N ASP A 143 -23.86 -1.83 -8.00
CA ASP A 143 -23.12 -2.85 -8.73
C ASP A 143 -21.74 -3.10 -8.10
N GLU A 144 -21.03 -2.08 -7.67
CA GLU A 144 -19.74 -2.22 -6.96
C GLU A 144 -19.93 -2.86 -5.59
N LEU A 145 -20.94 -2.43 -4.82
CA LEU A 145 -21.29 -3.03 -3.54
C LEU A 145 -21.63 -4.52 -3.67
N SER A 146 -22.40 -4.88 -4.69
CA SER A 146 -22.78 -6.27 -4.95
C SER A 146 -21.57 -7.18 -5.20
N ARG A 147 -20.45 -6.66 -5.70
CA ARG A 147 -19.22 -7.45 -5.89
C ARG A 147 -18.59 -7.83 -4.55
N PHE A 148 -18.66 -6.95 -3.54
CA PHE A 148 -18.16 -7.24 -2.21
C PHE A 148 -19.11 -8.13 -1.41
N GLU A 149 -20.43 -7.97 -1.58
CA GLU A 149 -21.43 -8.81 -0.91
C GLU A 149 -21.43 -10.25 -1.42
N ASN A 150 -21.10 -10.45 -2.71
CA ASN A 150 -20.99 -11.76 -3.34
C ASN A 150 -19.59 -12.38 -3.21
N MET A 151 -18.60 -11.67 -2.64
CA MET A 151 -17.35 -12.30 -2.24
C MET A 151 -17.64 -13.19 -1.03
N ALA A 152 -17.63 -14.51 -1.24
CA ALA A 152 -17.56 -15.46 -0.14
C ALA A 152 -16.37 -15.11 0.76
N PRO A 153 -16.47 -15.28 2.10
CA PRO A 153 -15.36 -15.02 2.98
C PRO A 153 -14.18 -15.87 2.50
N VAL A 154 -13.15 -15.22 1.99
CA VAL A 154 -11.89 -15.88 1.70
C VAL A 154 -11.25 -16.11 3.06
N ILE A 155 -11.63 -17.21 3.71
CA ILE A 155 -10.85 -17.75 4.82
C ILE A 155 -9.50 -18.12 4.19
N GLN A 156 -8.54 -17.21 4.23
CA GLN A 156 -7.13 -17.53 4.03
C GLN A 156 -6.72 -18.36 5.25
N VAL A 157 -7.16 -19.62 5.31
CA VAL A 157 -6.46 -20.61 6.12
C VAL A 157 -5.06 -20.60 5.55
N ALA A 158 -4.09 -20.15 6.35
CA ALA A 158 -2.69 -20.35 6.06
C ALA A 158 -2.46 -21.86 5.92
N ARG A 159 -2.63 -22.39 4.70
CA ARG A 159 -2.16 -23.72 4.36
C ARG A 159 -0.66 -23.58 4.40
N SER A 160 -0.05 -24.06 5.49
CA SER A 160 1.38 -24.34 5.50
C SER A 160 1.66 -25.14 4.23
N ALA A 161 2.51 -24.60 3.38
CA ALA A 161 2.97 -25.31 2.21
C ALA A 161 3.50 -26.67 2.68
N PRO A 162 3.10 -27.80 2.06
CA PRO A 162 3.66 -29.09 2.43
C PRO A 162 5.18 -28.95 2.28
N ALA A 163 5.92 -29.32 3.33
CA ALA A 163 7.36 -29.35 3.27
C ALA A 163 7.76 -30.33 2.16
N ILE A 164 8.15 -29.81 1.01
CA ILE A 164 8.72 -30.61 -0.06
C ILE A 164 10.12 -31.00 0.44
N SER A 165 10.18 -32.16 1.08
CA SER A 165 11.42 -32.90 1.29
C SER A 165 11.93 -33.33 -0.08
N ILE A 166 12.94 -32.63 -0.59
CA ILE A 166 13.72 -33.10 -1.73
C ILE A 166 14.94 -33.81 -1.13
N PRO A 167 14.92 -35.15 -0.97
CA PRO A 167 16.03 -35.86 -0.36
C PRO A 167 17.29 -35.87 -1.24
N TYR A 168 17.19 -35.50 -2.52
CA TYR A 168 18.36 -35.43 -3.39
C TYR A 168 18.21 -34.51 -4.60
N ALA A 169 19.25 -33.73 -4.90
CA ALA A 169 19.37 -32.95 -6.12
C ALA A 169 19.69 -33.87 -7.31
N PRO A 170 19.00 -33.77 -8.45
CA PRO A 170 19.35 -34.53 -9.63
C PRO A 170 20.72 -34.07 -10.15
N ARG A 171 21.71 -34.95 -10.15
CA ARG A 171 23.04 -34.70 -10.74
C ARG A 171 22.92 -34.75 -12.27
N PRO A 172 23.28 -33.69 -13.02
CA PRO A 172 23.09 -33.67 -14.47
C PRO A 172 24.21 -34.34 -15.29
N TRP A 173 25.03 -35.21 -14.69
CA TRP A 173 26.18 -35.82 -15.39
C TRP A 173 26.12 -37.34 -15.31
N GLY A 174 25.26 -37.93 -16.14
CA GLY A 174 25.25 -39.35 -16.46
C GLY A 174 26.36 -39.67 -17.45
N LYS A 175 27.16 -40.69 -17.12
CA LYS A 175 28.33 -41.15 -17.87
C LYS A 175 27.99 -41.47 -19.33
N SER A 176 28.68 -40.84 -20.28
CA SER A 176 28.67 -41.23 -21.68
C SER A 176 29.33 -42.61 -21.84
N CYS A 177 28.52 -43.59 -22.21
CA CYS A 177 28.94 -44.95 -22.55
C CYS A 177 29.56 -44.97 -23.96
N LYS A 178 30.55 -45.85 -24.16
CA LYS A 178 31.37 -46.01 -25.38
C LYS A 178 30.62 -46.69 -26.54
N LYS A 179 30.89 -46.19 -27.75
CA LYS A 179 31.15 -46.86 -29.06
C LYS A 179 30.13 -47.87 -29.63
N PRO A 180 30.07 -48.04 -30.97
CA PRO A 180 31.11 -48.74 -31.74
C PRO A 180 32.09 -47.83 -32.48
#